data_AF-A0A2T9XSY0-F1
#
_entry.id   AF-A0A2T9XSY0-F1
#
_cell.length_a   1.000
_cell.length_b   1.000
_cell.length_c   1.000
_cell.angle_alpha   90.00
_cell.angle_beta   90.00
_cell.angle_gamma   90.00
#
_symmetry.space_group_name_H-M   'P 1'
#
loop_
_entity.id
_entity.type
_entity.pdbx_description
1 polymer ?
#
loop_
_entity_poly.entity_id
_entity_poly.type
_entity_poly.pdbx_seq_one_letter_code
_entity_poly.pdbx_strand_id
1 'polypeptide(L)'
;MEETLIVRRWRRFGADRLYVTAESGKRVGVVDLQSGEVSVDMPVLEEGVRRAAQAYLRSDVAELVLPFGSPIDLALMAALDDEVASAADVRSGERGGSVRSRLERLTDEGWNVVHAVPLGRQGTVVEHLLIGSGGIFSITSYSHPGAVIHIHNRTIDVDGTPVQYLRDARLEAARVQGVLRSAVGSELAVRAVLVLQGIIEMRADAPPEDALVVARHDIPGVFRRFPPRLEPARADAIATIARQRTTWAR
;
A
#
# COMPACT_ATOMS: atom_id res chain seq x y z
N MET A 1 20.44 -20.46 -12.06
CA MET A 1 19.23 -21.24 -12.40
C MET A 1 18.06 -20.31 -12.16
N GLU A 2 17.35 -19.97 -13.23
CA GLU A 2 16.09 -19.22 -13.16
C GLU A 2 15.04 -20.19 -12.62
N GLU A 3 14.50 -19.92 -11.43
CA GLU A 3 13.44 -20.72 -10.82
C GLU A 3 12.19 -19.85 -10.74
N THR A 4 11.15 -20.23 -11.48
CA THR A 4 9.88 -19.50 -11.50
C THR A 4 9.06 -19.86 -10.27
N LEU A 5 8.51 -18.85 -9.58
CA LEU A 5 7.61 -19.03 -8.45
C LEU A 5 6.16 -18.80 -8.88
N ILE A 6 5.28 -19.72 -8.48
CA ILE A 6 3.83 -19.68 -8.69
C ILE A 6 3.18 -19.43 -7.34
N VAL A 7 2.38 -18.38 -7.23
CA VAL A 7 1.63 -18.02 -6.02
C VAL A 7 0.16 -18.32 -6.23
N ARG A 8 -0.43 -19.10 -5.32
CA ARG A 8 -1.85 -19.47 -5.36
C ARG A 8 -2.52 -19.13 -4.05
N ARG A 9 -3.64 -18.42 -4.09
CA ARG A 9 -4.43 -18.14 -2.90
C ARG A 9 -5.37 -19.29 -2.58
N TRP A 10 -5.42 -19.63 -1.31
CA TRP A 10 -6.32 -20.62 -0.74
C TRP A 10 -7.17 -19.96 0.32
N ARG A 11 -8.49 -20.17 0.22
CA ARG A 11 -9.45 -19.64 1.18
C ARG A 11 -10.53 -20.67 1.49
N ARG A 12 -10.46 -21.26 2.68
CA ARG A 12 -11.52 -22.12 3.24
C ARG A 12 -11.55 -22.02 4.76
N PHE A 13 -12.72 -22.28 5.34
CA PHE A 13 -12.93 -22.36 6.80
C PHE A 13 -12.43 -21.14 7.58
N GLY A 14 -12.60 -19.94 7.00
CA GLY A 14 -12.19 -18.70 7.65
C GLY A 14 -10.70 -18.43 7.63
N ALA A 15 -9.85 -19.29 7.05
CA ALA A 15 -8.43 -19.03 6.84
C ALA A 15 -8.15 -18.56 5.41
N ASP A 16 -7.12 -17.73 5.24
CA ASP A 16 -6.75 -17.09 3.98
C ASP A 16 -5.23 -17.13 3.82
N ARG A 17 -4.73 -17.87 2.82
CA ARG A 17 -3.31 -18.19 2.70
C ARG A 17 -2.82 -18.10 1.27
N LEU A 18 -1.58 -17.67 1.07
CA LEU A 18 -0.86 -17.79 -0.19
C LEU A 18 0.09 -18.97 -0.11
N TYR A 19 -0.08 -19.92 -1.02
CA TYR A 19 0.87 -20.99 -1.25
C TYR A 19 1.83 -20.56 -2.35
N VAL A 20 3.13 -20.60 -2.06
CA VAL A 20 4.19 -20.34 -3.02
C VAL A 20 4.84 -21.67 -3.39
N THR A 21 4.80 -22.01 -4.67
CA THR A 21 5.39 -23.23 -5.24
C THR A 21 6.39 -22.86 -6.32
N ALA A 22 7.47 -23.63 -6.44
CA ALA A 22 8.35 -23.54 -7.59
C ALA A 22 7.67 -24.14 -8.82
N GLU A 23 8.15 -23.80 -10.02
CA GLU A 23 7.70 -24.39 -11.30
C GLU A 23 7.81 -25.92 -11.32
N SER A 24 8.78 -26.48 -10.57
CA SER A 24 8.94 -27.91 -10.33
C SER A 24 7.77 -28.56 -9.55
N GLY A 25 6.80 -27.77 -9.09
CA GLY A 25 5.68 -28.20 -8.24
C GLY A 25 6.05 -28.33 -6.76
N LYS A 26 7.32 -28.11 -6.39
CA LYS A 26 7.78 -28.18 -5.01
C LYS A 26 7.27 -26.98 -4.21
N ARG A 27 6.74 -27.22 -3.01
CA ARG A 27 6.29 -26.16 -2.11
C ARG A 27 7.49 -25.42 -1.53
N VAL A 28 7.49 -24.09 -1.66
CA VAL A 28 8.57 -23.20 -1.26
C VAL A 28 8.22 -22.46 0.03
N GLY A 29 6.96 -22.06 0.19
CA GLY A 29 6.48 -21.44 1.42
C GLY A 29 4.99 -21.19 1.43
N VAL A 30 4.49 -20.76 2.58
CA VAL A 30 3.11 -20.38 2.83
C VAL A 30 3.09 -19.05 3.57
N VAL A 31 2.22 -18.14 3.14
CA VAL A 31 1.93 -16.89 3.83
C VAL A 31 0.49 -16.90 4.31
N ASP A 32 0.27 -16.82 5.61
CA ASP A 32 -1.08 -16.61 6.15
C ASP A 32 -1.43 -15.12 6.05
N LEU A 33 -2.45 -14.79 5.27
CA LEU A 33 -2.87 -13.41 5.01
C LEU A 33 -3.61 -12.78 6.19
N GLN A 34 -4.04 -13.58 7.18
CA GLN A 34 -4.74 -13.08 8.35
C GLN A 34 -3.80 -12.79 9.51
N SER A 35 -2.87 -13.71 9.79
CA SER A 35 -1.87 -13.52 10.85
C SER A 35 -0.59 -12.84 10.35
N GLY A 36 -0.34 -12.84 9.03
CA GLY A 36 0.91 -12.38 8.44
C GLY A 36 2.07 -13.36 8.65
N GLU A 37 1.80 -14.57 9.14
CA GLU A 37 2.82 -15.59 9.37
C GLU A 37 3.37 -16.13 8.05
N VAL A 38 4.69 -16.10 7.90
CA VAL A 38 5.39 -16.63 6.73
C VAL A 38 6.13 -17.90 7.16
N SER A 39 5.69 -19.05 6.65
CA SER A 39 6.34 -20.34 6.83
C SER A 39 7.11 -20.68 5.56
N VAL A 40 8.44 -20.76 5.66
CA VAL A 40 9.32 -21.01 4.51
C VAL A 40 9.88 -22.42 4.63
N ASP A 41 9.57 -23.28 3.67
CA ASP A 41 10.07 -24.66 3.61
C ASP A 41 11.50 -24.71 3.05
N MET A 42 11.90 -23.70 2.27
CA MET A 42 13.25 -23.55 1.70
C MET A 42 13.86 -22.18 2.04
N PRO A 43 14.71 -22.07 3.09
CA PRO A 43 15.24 -20.79 3.57
C PRO A 43 15.97 -19.94 2.51
N VAL A 44 16.61 -20.58 1.53
CA VAL A 44 17.29 -19.90 0.41
C VAL A 44 16.32 -19.08 -0.46
N LEU A 45 15.03 -19.41 -0.44
CA LEU A 45 13.98 -18.76 -1.24
C LEU A 45 13.06 -17.85 -0.42
N GLU A 46 13.40 -17.54 0.84
CA GLU A 46 12.57 -16.70 1.72
C GLU A 46 12.26 -15.32 1.10
N GLU A 47 13.27 -14.66 0.55
CA GLU A 47 13.11 -13.36 -0.12
C GLU A 47 12.20 -13.47 -1.36
N GLY A 48 12.28 -14.60 -2.08
CA GLY A 48 11.41 -14.91 -3.22
C GLY A 48 9.95 -15.08 -2.80
N VAL A 49 9.70 -15.83 -1.71
CA VAL A 49 8.35 -16.03 -1.13
C VAL A 49 7.73 -14.70 -0.71
N ARG A 50 8.51 -13.83 -0.04
CA ARG A 50 8.05 -12.50 0.40
C ARG A 50 7.73 -11.59 -0.79
N ARG A 51 8.61 -11.49 -1.79
CA ARG A 51 8.37 -10.71 -3.01
C ARG A 51 7.15 -11.21 -3.77
N ALA A 52 6.99 -12.52 -3.86
CA ALA A 52 5.88 -13.13 -4.56
C ALA A 52 4.54 -12.86 -3.85
N ALA A 53 4.52 -12.92 -2.52
CA ALA A 53 3.36 -12.55 -1.73
C ALA A 53 2.99 -11.06 -1.89
N GLN A 54 3.98 -10.16 -1.89
CA GLN A 54 3.72 -8.74 -2.10
C GLN A 54 3.22 -8.44 -3.52
N ALA A 55 3.82 -9.06 -4.54
CA ALA A 55 3.39 -8.89 -5.91
C ALA A 55 1.97 -9.44 -6.11
N TYR A 56 1.63 -10.55 -5.45
CA TYR A 56 0.28 -11.10 -5.42
C TYR A 56 -0.71 -10.14 -4.74
N LEU A 57 -0.37 -9.59 -3.58
CA LEU A 57 -1.24 -8.60 -2.90
C LEU A 57 -1.44 -7.32 -3.72
N ARG A 58 -0.49 -6.98 -4.58
CA ARG A 58 -0.56 -5.84 -5.51
C ARG A 58 -1.28 -6.16 -6.83
N SER A 59 -1.62 -7.43 -7.08
CA SER A 59 -2.22 -7.88 -8.34
C SER A 59 -3.57 -8.52 -8.07
N ASP A 60 -4.63 -8.09 -8.76
CA ASP A 60 -5.99 -8.62 -8.54
C ASP A 60 -6.22 -9.96 -9.29
N VAL A 61 -5.27 -10.89 -9.17
CA VAL A 61 -5.26 -12.18 -9.87
C VAL A 61 -5.26 -13.34 -8.88
N ALA A 62 -6.00 -14.40 -9.21
CA ALA A 62 -6.06 -15.62 -8.40
C ALA A 62 -4.73 -16.39 -8.39
N GLU A 63 -3.89 -16.18 -9.40
CA GLU A 63 -2.60 -16.85 -9.60
C GLU A 63 -1.59 -15.86 -10.22
N LEU A 64 -0.38 -15.81 -9.67
CA LEU A 64 0.70 -14.94 -10.16
C LEU A 64 1.98 -15.77 -10.38
N VAL A 65 2.63 -15.56 -11.53
CA VAL A 65 3.86 -16.25 -11.95
C VAL A 65 5.01 -15.23 -12.02
N LEU A 66 6.11 -15.49 -11.31
CA LEU A 66 7.26 -14.59 -11.24
C LEU A 66 8.58 -15.32 -11.53
N PRO A 67 9.43 -14.83 -12.45
CA PRO A 67 10.77 -15.37 -12.65
C PRO A 67 11.71 -14.91 -11.52
N PHE A 68 12.52 -15.82 -10.96
CA PHE A 68 13.56 -15.52 -9.96
C PHE A 68 14.93 -16.11 -10.36
N GLY A 69 16.02 -15.34 -10.26
CA GLY A 69 17.38 -15.92 -10.31
C GLY A 69 18.56 -14.97 -10.60
N SER A 70 19.38 -14.65 -9.58
CA SER A 70 20.87 -14.73 -9.53
C SER A 70 21.43 -13.95 -8.30
N PRO A 71 22.56 -14.34 -7.66
CA PRO A 71 23.06 -13.73 -6.43
C PRO A 71 23.91 -12.45 -6.65
N ILE A 72 23.53 -11.42 -5.86
CA ILE A 72 24.26 -10.22 -5.40
C ILE A 72 24.67 -9.17 -6.46
N ASP A 73 24.08 -7.98 -6.32
CA ASP A 73 24.88 -6.76 -6.38
C ASP A 73 24.55 -5.89 -5.15
N LEU A 74 25.44 -5.94 -4.16
CA LEU A 74 25.42 -5.02 -3.02
C LEU A 74 25.65 -3.57 -3.50
N ALA A 75 26.19 -3.40 -4.72
CA ALA A 75 26.27 -2.13 -5.45
C ALA A 75 24.93 -1.71 -6.10
N LEU A 76 24.10 -2.66 -6.55
CA LEU A 76 22.75 -2.42 -7.05
C LEU A 76 21.80 -2.03 -5.91
N MET A 77 22.01 -2.54 -4.69
CA MET A 77 21.26 -2.09 -3.51
C MET A 77 21.47 -0.61 -3.19
N ALA A 78 22.66 -0.06 -3.45
CA ALA A 78 22.94 1.37 -3.29
C ALA A 78 22.45 2.20 -4.50
N ALA A 79 22.49 1.67 -5.71
CA ALA A 79 21.98 2.34 -6.91
C ALA A 79 20.44 2.34 -7.01
N LEU A 80 19.77 1.36 -6.40
CA LEU A 80 18.31 1.29 -6.32
C LEU A 80 17.70 2.31 -5.34
N ASP A 81 18.47 2.86 -4.40
CA ASP A 81 17.98 3.95 -3.54
C ASP A 81 17.79 5.26 -4.33
N ASP A 82 18.54 5.46 -5.41
CA ASP A 82 18.48 6.69 -6.24
C ASP A 82 17.60 6.53 -7.50
N GLU A 83 17.55 5.34 -8.12
CA GLU A 83 16.76 5.11 -9.34
C GLU A 83 15.32 4.61 -9.13
N VAL A 84 14.96 4.00 -7.99
CA VAL A 84 13.55 3.59 -7.73
C VAL A 84 12.64 4.80 -7.54
N ALA A 85 13.21 5.97 -7.22
CA ALA A 85 12.48 7.24 -7.28
C ALA A 85 12.06 7.63 -8.71
N SER A 86 12.78 7.15 -9.75
CA SER A 86 12.59 7.49 -11.16
C SER A 86 11.87 6.40 -11.97
N ALA A 87 12.11 5.12 -11.70
CA ALA A 87 11.57 4.02 -12.51
C ALA A 87 10.07 3.72 -12.31
N ALA A 88 9.47 4.16 -11.19
CA ALA A 88 8.03 4.08 -10.97
C ALA A 88 7.23 5.08 -11.84
N ASP A 89 7.89 6.10 -12.41
CA ASP A 89 7.25 7.13 -13.24
C ASP A 89 7.13 6.71 -14.72
N VAL A 90 7.76 5.61 -15.15
CA VAL A 90 7.90 5.25 -16.58
C VAL A 90 6.81 4.29 -17.10
N ARG A 91 5.87 3.82 -16.26
CA ARG A 91 4.84 2.84 -16.70
C ARG A 91 3.37 3.24 -16.53
N SER A 92 3.05 4.52 -16.41
CA SER A 92 1.66 4.99 -16.52
C SER A 92 1.56 6.18 -17.46
N GLY A 93 1.46 5.87 -18.75
CA GLY A 93 1.07 6.84 -19.77
C GLY A 93 -0.40 7.20 -19.62
N GLU A 94 -0.72 8.17 -18.76
CA GLU A 94 -2.04 8.78 -18.71
C GLU A 94 -1.95 10.28 -18.42
N ARG A 95 -2.63 11.05 -19.26
CA ARG A 95 -2.69 12.51 -19.19
C ARG A 95 -3.22 12.91 -17.80
N GLY A 96 -2.36 13.44 -16.94
CA GLY A 96 -2.74 13.90 -15.59
C GLY A 96 -1.65 13.84 -14.52
N GLY A 97 -0.54 13.13 -14.71
CA GLY A 97 0.50 12.92 -13.68
C GLY A 97 0.17 11.75 -12.74
N SER A 98 1.11 11.34 -11.88
CA SER A 98 0.92 10.22 -10.94
C SER A 98 0.22 10.66 -9.64
N VAL A 99 -0.16 9.70 -8.77
CA VAL A 99 -0.65 9.97 -7.40
C VAL A 99 0.43 10.70 -6.60
N ARG A 100 1.68 10.21 -6.70
CA ARG A 100 2.87 10.82 -6.14
C ARG A 100 2.99 12.30 -6.51
N SER A 101 3.05 12.62 -7.81
CA SER A 101 3.20 14.03 -8.25
C SER A 101 2.06 14.93 -7.79
N ARG A 102 0.85 14.38 -7.56
CA ARG A 102 -0.27 15.17 -7.03
C ARG A 102 -0.16 15.43 -5.53
N LEU A 103 0.29 14.44 -4.76
CA LEU A 103 0.57 14.62 -3.34
C LEU A 103 1.70 15.62 -3.13
N GLU A 104 2.74 15.56 -3.97
CA GLU A 104 3.88 16.49 -3.88
C GLU A 104 3.48 17.96 -4.06
N ARG A 105 2.39 18.27 -4.79
CA ARG A 105 1.88 19.66 -4.90
C ARG A 105 1.36 20.24 -3.58
N LEU A 106 1.09 19.40 -2.59
CA LEU A 106 0.65 19.85 -1.27
C LEU A 106 1.83 20.26 -0.38
N THR A 107 3.07 19.95 -0.76
CA THR A 107 4.26 20.26 0.06
C THR A 107 4.46 21.76 0.26
N ASP A 108 4.28 22.54 -0.80
CA ASP A 108 4.30 24.02 -0.75
C ASP A 108 3.21 24.63 0.14
N GLU A 109 2.20 23.83 0.52
CA GLU A 109 1.07 24.22 1.37
C GLU A 109 1.23 23.72 2.82
N GLY A 110 2.42 23.27 3.20
CA GLY A 110 2.73 22.80 4.55
C GLY A 110 2.31 21.36 4.84
N TRP A 111 2.06 20.56 3.81
CA TRP A 111 1.92 19.12 3.96
C TRP A 111 3.27 18.41 3.83
N ASN A 112 3.43 17.34 4.59
CA ASN A 112 4.54 16.42 4.47
C ASN A 112 4.07 15.15 3.78
N VAL A 113 4.78 14.76 2.72
CA VAL A 113 4.55 13.50 2.03
C VAL A 113 5.71 12.55 2.32
N VAL A 114 5.41 11.34 2.76
CA VAL A 114 6.40 10.27 2.95
C VAL A 114 5.98 9.10 2.09
N HIS A 115 6.85 8.71 1.16
CA HIS A 115 6.58 7.62 0.23
C HIS A 115 7.28 6.33 0.67
N ALA A 116 6.72 5.20 0.26
CA ALA A 116 7.30 3.88 0.44
C ALA A 116 7.74 3.62 1.89
N VAL A 117 6.82 3.87 2.82
CA VAL A 117 7.08 3.70 4.25
C VAL A 117 7.04 2.20 4.58
N PRO A 118 8.15 1.59 5.03
CA PRO A 118 8.10 0.19 5.47
C PRO A 118 7.15 0.08 6.66
N LEU A 119 6.46 -1.04 6.81
CA LEU A 119 5.52 -1.29 7.90
C LEU A 119 5.75 -2.68 8.47
N GLY A 120 6.54 -2.74 9.55
CA GLY A 120 6.93 -3.98 10.21
C GLY A 120 8.03 -4.74 9.46
N ARG A 121 8.38 -5.93 9.97
CA ARG A 121 9.48 -6.77 9.46
C ARG A 121 9.09 -7.73 8.33
N GLN A 122 7.81 -7.73 7.95
CA GLN A 122 7.24 -8.61 6.93
C GLN A 122 7.43 -8.05 5.50
N GLY A 123 7.99 -6.84 5.37
CA GLY A 123 8.23 -6.19 4.09
C GLY A 123 7.01 -5.47 3.52
N THR A 124 5.91 -5.36 4.27
CA THR A 124 4.78 -4.50 3.89
C THR A 124 5.27 -3.07 3.73
N VAL A 125 4.79 -2.39 2.69
CA VAL A 125 5.13 -0.99 2.40
C VAL A 125 3.84 -0.23 2.24
N VAL A 126 3.67 0.82 3.04
CA VAL A 126 2.63 1.82 2.86
C VAL A 126 3.06 2.68 1.67
N GLU A 127 2.20 2.76 0.66
CA GLU A 127 2.50 3.50 -0.57
C GLU A 127 2.86 4.95 -0.24
N HIS A 128 1.94 5.65 0.45
CA HIS A 128 2.08 7.06 0.77
C HIS A 128 1.49 7.37 2.15
N LEU A 129 2.20 8.18 2.93
CA LEU A 129 1.74 8.78 4.16
C LEU A 129 1.70 10.30 3.97
N LEU A 130 0.55 10.91 4.20
CA LEU A 130 0.36 12.35 4.11
C LEU A 130 0.09 12.91 5.51
N ILE A 131 0.89 13.89 5.92
CA ILE A 131 0.86 14.47 7.27
C ILE A 131 0.80 15.98 7.14
N GLY A 132 -0.21 16.62 7.71
CA GLY A 132 -0.31 18.08 7.68
C GLY A 132 -1.36 18.59 8.64
N SER A 133 -1.69 19.87 8.53
CA SER A 133 -2.63 20.52 9.43
C SER A 133 -4.01 19.83 9.46
N GLY A 134 -4.45 19.25 8.34
CA GLY A 134 -5.71 18.48 8.25
C GLY A 134 -5.70 17.11 8.93
N GLY A 135 -4.52 16.59 9.35
CA GLY A 135 -4.35 15.30 10.01
C GLY A 135 -3.31 14.40 9.34
N ILE A 136 -3.37 13.10 9.68
CA ILE A 136 -2.48 12.05 9.16
C ILE A 136 -3.31 11.04 8.35
N PHE A 137 -2.82 10.70 7.16
CA PHE A 137 -3.53 9.85 6.21
C PHE A 137 -2.60 8.78 5.63
N SER A 138 -3.01 7.51 5.73
CA SER A 138 -2.43 6.43 4.92
C SER A 138 -3.16 6.41 3.59
N ILE A 139 -2.42 6.45 2.48
CA ILE A 139 -2.99 6.53 1.14
C ILE A 139 -2.53 5.33 0.33
N THR A 140 -3.49 4.55 -0.14
CA THR A 140 -3.29 3.43 -1.06
C THR A 140 -4.02 3.73 -2.37
N SER A 141 -3.43 3.34 -3.50
CA SER A 141 -4.00 3.62 -4.82
C SER A 141 -4.31 2.35 -5.61
N TYR A 142 -5.47 2.33 -6.27
CA TYR A 142 -5.87 1.26 -7.17
C TYR A 142 -6.30 1.85 -8.52
N SER A 143 -5.84 1.22 -9.60
CA SER A 143 -6.13 1.64 -10.96
C SER A 143 -6.83 0.53 -11.73
N HIS A 144 -8.03 0.84 -12.23
CA HIS A 144 -8.84 0.01 -13.10
C HIS A 144 -9.23 0.82 -14.33
N PRO A 145 -8.30 1.04 -15.29
CA PRO A 145 -8.59 1.80 -16.49
C PRO A 145 -9.74 1.16 -17.28
N GLY A 146 -10.79 1.94 -17.54
CA GLY A 146 -11.96 1.49 -18.32
C GLY A 146 -12.98 0.65 -17.56
N ALA A 147 -12.68 0.21 -16.33
CA ALA A 147 -13.65 -0.50 -15.49
C ALA A 147 -14.58 0.48 -14.77
N VAL A 148 -15.80 0.02 -14.48
CA VAL A 148 -16.75 0.73 -13.63
C VAL A 148 -16.53 0.28 -12.19
N ILE A 149 -16.31 1.27 -11.32
CA ILE A 149 -16.07 1.06 -9.89
C ILE A 149 -17.28 1.60 -9.14
N HIS A 150 -18.07 0.72 -8.53
CA HIS A 150 -19.17 1.14 -7.67
C HIS A 150 -18.71 1.22 -6.22
N ILE A 151 -18.99 2.36 -5.60
CA ILE A 151 -18.69 2.59 -4.18
C ILE A 151 -20.01 2.60 -3.42
N HIS A 152 -20.16 1.62 -2.54
CA HIS A 152 -21.21 1.56 -1.54
C HIS A 152 -20.67 1.98 -0.17
N ASN A 153 -21.57 2.15 0.81
CA ASN A 153 -21.20 2.55 2.18
C ASN A 153 -20.11 1.64 2.80
N ARG A 154 -20.17 0.33 2.57
CA ARG A 154 -19.27 -0.64 3.22
C ARG A 154 -18.44 -1.48 2.26
N THR A 155 -18.75 -1.42 0.96
CA THR A 155 -18.20 -2.32 -0.06
C THR A 155 -17.84 -1.53 -1.30
N ILE A 156 -16.87 -2.04 -2.04
CA ILE A 156 -16.55 -1.59 -3.39
C ILE A 156 -16.66 -2.82 -4.28
N ASP A 157 -17.16 -2.63 -5.49
CA ASP A 157 -17.03 -3.61 -6.57
C ASP A 157 -16.42 -2.96 -7.81
N VAL A 158 -15.73 -3.78 -8.58
CA VAL A 158 -15.12 -3.43 -9.87
C VAL A 158 -15.76 -4.34 -10.91
N ASP A 159 -16.47 -3.76 -11.88
CA ASP A 159 -17.28 -4.48 -12.87
C ASP A 159 -18.20 -5.55 -12.24
N GLY A 160 -18.81 -5.22 -11.09
CA GLY A 160 -19.70 -6.11 -10.35
C GLY A 160 -19.00 -7.17 -9.50
N THR A 161 -17.67 -7.20 -9.47
CA THR A 161 -16.90 -8.11 -8.61
C THR A 161 -16.53 -7.43 -7.28
N PRO A 162 -16.96 -7.95 -6.11
CA PRO A 162 -16.65 -7.35 -4.82
C PRO A 162 -15.14 -7.40 -4.50
N VAL A 163 -14.58 -6.26 -4.08
CA VAL A 163 -13.17 -6.12 -3.69
C VAL A 163 -13.02 -5.71 -2.21
N GLN A 164 -11.82 -5.90 -1.65
CA GLN A 164 -11.55 -5.68 -0.22
C GLN A 164 -10.88 -4.33 0.11
N TYR A 165 -10.76 -3.42 -0.86
CA TYR A 165 -9.92 -2.22 -0.74
C TYR A 165 -10.23 -1.35 0.49
N LEU A 166 -11.51 -1.15 0.83
CA LEU A 166 -11.88 -0.39 2.04
C LEU A 166 -11.37 -1.08 3.32
N ARG A 167 -11.48 -2.41 3.39
CA ARG A 167 -11.02 -3.18 4.56
C ARG A 167 -9.50 -3.11 4.67
N ASP A 168 -8.81 -3.31 3.55
CA ASP A 168 -7.34 -3.36 3.53
C ASP A 168 -6.73 -1.99 3.87
N ALA A 169 -7.27 -0.91 3.31
CA ALA A 169 -6.85 0.45 3.64
C ALA A 169 -7.08 0.80 5.13
N ARG A 170 -8.20 0.34 5.72
CA ARG A 170 -8.48 0.53 7.17
C ARG A 170 -7.48 -0.23 8.04
N LEU A 171 -7.17 -1.48 7.69
CA LEU A 171 -6.17 -2.28 8.41
C LEU A 171 -4.77 -1.70 8.29
N GLU A 172 -4.40 -1.15 7.13
CA GLU A 172 -3.15 -0.43 6.94
C GLU A 172 -3.09 0.81 7.84
N ALA A 173 -4.10 1.69 7.78
CA ALA A 173 -4.15 2.90 8.61
C ALA A 173 -4.10 2.58 10.11
N ALA A 174 -4.79 1.54 10.56
CA ALA A 174 -4.76 1.09 11.96
C ALA A 174 -3.35 0.62 12.39
N ARG A 175 -2.64 -0.10 11.53
CA ARG A 175 -1.25 -0.52 11.78
C ARG A 175 -0.29 0.66 11.82
N VAL A 176 -0.40 1.58 10.85
CA VAL A 176 0.38 2.83 10.83
C VAL A 176 0.13 3.63 12.11
N GLN A 177 -1.13 3.77 12.53
CA GLN A 177 -1.48 4.45 13.77
C GLN A 177 -0.83 3.78 14.99
N GLY A 178 -0.86 2.45 15.08
CA GLY A 178 -0.23 1.71 16.18
C GLY A 178 1.27 2.01 16.29
N VAL A 179 1.98 1.96 15.16
CA VAL A 179 3.42 2.26 15.11
C VAL A 179 3.69 3.72 15.50
N LEU A 180 3.00 4.68 14.87
CA LEU A 180 3.21 6.10 15.15
C LEU A 180 2.86 6.48 16.60
N ARG A 181 1.79 5.91 17.18
CA ARG A 181 1.45 6.13 18.59
C ARG A 181 2.55 5.65 19.53
N SER A 182 3.21 4.54 19.20
CA SER A 182 4.33 4.02 19.98
C SER A 182 5.61 4.88 19.88
N ALA A 183 5.70 5.72 18.85
CA ALA A 183 6.87 6.57 18.59
C ALA A 183 6.67 8.03 19.03
N VAL A 184 5.43 8.55 18.96
CA VAL A 184 5.12 9.97 19.19
C VAL A 184 4.19 10.20 20.39
N GLY A 185 3.33 9.24 20.74
CA GLY A 185 2.33 9.37 21.82
C GLY A 185 0.90 8.99 21.42
N SER A 186 0.01 8.83 22.40
CA SER A 186 -1.29 8.13 22.26
C SER A 186 -2.41 8.88 21.50
N GLU A 187 -2.30 10.20 21.30
CA GLU A 187 -3.38 11.03 20.73
C GLU A 187 -3.40 11.15 19.20
N LEU A 188 -2.67 10.28 18.48
CA LEU A 188 -2.64 10.33 17.02
C LEU A 188 -3.77 9.50 16.39
N ALA A 189 -4.43 10.05 15.37
CA ALA A 189 -5.38 9.34 14.54
C ALA A 189 -4.86 9.30 13.10
N VAL A 190 -4.82 8.11 12.49
CA VAL A 190 -4.47 7.93 11.09
C VAL A 190 -5.72 7.49 10.34
N ARG A 191 -6.10 8.23 9.30
CA ARG A 191 -7.27 7.93 8.49
C ARG A 191 -6.86 7.23 7.20
N ALA A 192 -7.63 6.23 6.79
CA ALA A 192 -7.43 5.55 5.52
C ALA A 192 -7.95 6.43 4.37
N VAL A 193 -7.17 6.53 3.29
CA VAL A 193 -7.58 7.16 2.03
C VAL A 193 -7.33 6.17 0.91
N LEU A 194 -8.39 5.90 0.15
CA LEU A 194 -8.34 5.06 -1.02
C LEU A 194 -8.39 5.94 -2.26
N VAL A 195 -7.31 5.98 -3.03
CA VAL A 195 -7.30 6.66 -4.32
C VAL A 195 -7.71 5.68 -5.39
N LEU A 196 -8.80 5.98 -6.10
CA LEU A 196 -9.29 5.17 -7.19
C LEU A 196 -9.08 5.87 -8.53
N GLN A 197 -8.78 5.06 -9.50
CA GLN A 197 -8.73 5.45 -10.89
C GLN A 197 -9.56 4.47 -11.73
N GLY A 198 -10.51 5.02 -12.48
CA GLY A 198 -11.46 4.27 -13.30
C GLY A 198 -12.70 5.14 -13.54
N ILE A 199 -13.79 4.51 -13.98
CA ILE A 199 -15.10 5.16 -14.05
C ILE A 199 -15.75 4.98 -12.67
N ILE A 200 -15.71 6.04 -11.84
CA ILE A 200 -16.15 5.95 -10.44
C ILE A 200 -17.62 6.32 -10.32
N GLU A 201 -18.43 5.39 -9.85
CA GLU A 201 -19.85 5.59 -9.52
C GLU A 201 -20.05 5.49 -8.02
N MET A 202 -20.42 6.60 -7.39
CA MET A 202 -20.66 6.67 -5.96
C MET A 202 -22.03 7.27 -5.68
N ARG A 203 -22.77 6.62 -4.79
CA ARG A 203 -24.02 7.20 -4.28
C ARG A 203 -23.72 8.35 -3.33
N ALA A 204 -24.27 9.53 -3.63
CA ALA A 204 -24.03 10.75 -2.85
C ALA A 204 -24.55 10.69 -1.40
N ASP A 205 -25.51 9.80 -1.10
CA ASP A 205 -26.19 9.66 0.18
C ASP A 205 -25.50 8.68 1.16
N ALA A 206 -24.41 8.03 0.74
CA ALA A 206 -23.82 6.94 1.51
C ALA A 206 -22.28 6.88 1.39
N PRO A 207 -21.54 7.87 1.93
CA PRO A 207 -20.08 7.85 1.90
C PRO A 207 -19.54 6.65 2.70
N PRO A 208 -18.37 6.10 2.31
CA PRO A 208 -17.79 4.98 3.02
C PRO A 208 -17.43 5.31 4.47
N GLU A 209 -17.74 4.38 5.36
CA GLU A 209 -17.40 4.51 6.78
C GLU A 209 -15.89 4.32 7.00
N ASP A 210 -15.28 5.20 7.82
CA ASP A 210 -13.90 5.12 8.29
C ASP A 210 -12.78 5.10 7.23
N ALA A 211 -13.11 5.30 5.95
CA ALA A 211 -12.14 5.48 4.87
C ALA A 211 -12.64 6.52 3.87
N LEU A 212 -11.75 7.42 3.45
CA LEU A 212 -12.06 8.41 2.42
C LEU A 212 -11.74 7.84 1.04
N VAL A 213 -12.72 7.79 0.14
CA VAL A 213 -12.47 7.41 -1.25
C VAL A 213 -12.30 8.68 -2.09
N VAL A 214 -11.22 8.75 -2.86
CA VAL A 214 -10.81 9.94 -3.61
C VAL A 214 -10.52 9.55 -5.06
N ALA A 215 -11.09 10.28 -6.01
CA ALA A 215 -10.69 10.15 -7.41
C ALA A 215 -9.28 10.73 -7.58
N ARG A 216 -8.41 10.06 -8.36
CA ARG A 216 -7.01 10.50 -8.57
C ARG A 216 -6.87 11.98 -8.92
N HIS A 217 -7.77 12.54 -9.72
CA HIS A 217 -7.68 13.93 -10.15
C HIS A 217 -7.97 14.94 -9.03
N ASP A 218 -8.72 14.55 -8.00
CA ASP A 218 -9.20 15.42 -6.91
C ASP A 218 -8.27 15.48 -5.69
N ILE A 219 -7.17 14.71 -5.70
CA ILE A 219 -6.25 14.57 -4.56
C ILE A 219 -5.93 15.92 -3.89
N PRO A 220 -5.39 16.95 -4.58
CA PRO A 220 -5.03 18.19 -3.89
C PRO A 220 -6.26 18.91 -3.33
N GLY A 221 -7.36 18.95 -4.09
CA GLY A 221 -8.58 19.66 -3.70
C GLY A 221 -9.29 19.02 -2.50
N VAL A 222 -9.23 17.70 -2.36
CA VAL A 222 -9.76 17.00 -1.17
C VAL A 222 -8.95 17.36 0.07
N PHE A 223 -7.62 17.30 0.01
CA PHE A 223 -6.79 17.52 1.20
C PHE A 223 -6.81 18.98 1.67
N ARG A 224 -6.85 19.95 0.75
CA ARG A 224 -7.01 21.39 1.05
C ARG A 224 -8.28 21.73 1.82
N ARG A 225 -9.33 20.91 1.74
CA ARG A 225 -10.61 21.15 2.40
C ARG A 225 -10.66 20.62 3.84
N PHE A 226 -9.66 19.85 4.29
CA PHE A 226 -9.66 19.38 5.67
C PHE A 226 -9.41 20.56 6.62
N PRO A 227 -10.26 20.75 7.65
CA PRO A 227 -10.02 21.79 8.65
C PRO A 227 -8.76 21.46 9.45
N PRO A 228 -8.04 22.47 9.96
CA PRO A 228 -6.86 22.24 10.77
C PRO A 228 -7.25 21.51 12.08
N ARG A 229 -6.64 20.35 12.30
CA ARG A 229 -6.80 19.47 13.47
C ARG A 229 -5.47 19.12 14.12
N LEU A 230 -4.38 19.31 13.40
CA LEU A 230 -3.01 19.07 13.85
C LEU A 230 -2.23 20.38 13.73
N GLU A 231 -1.50 20.76 14.78
CA GLU A 231 -0.63 21.92 14.72
C GLU A 231 0.50 21.69 13.70
N PRO A 232 0.86 22.69 12.85
CA PRO A 232 1.91 22.52 11.84
C PRO A 232 3.24 22.01 12.40
N ALA A 233 3.74 22.59 13.50
CA ALA A 233 4.99 22.15 14.13
C ALA A 233 4.93 20.69 14.60
N ARG A 234 3.76 20.24 15.10
CA ARG A 234 3.54 18.85 15.49
C ARG A 234 3.48 17.93 14.26
N ALA A 235 2.88 18.38 13.16
CA ALA A 235 2.86 17.66 11.89
C ALA A 235 4.28 17.43 11.34
N ASP A 236 5.13 18.46 11.36
CA ASP A 236 6.53 18.38 10.92
C ASP A 236 7.36 17.43 11.79
N ALA A 237 7.15 17.47 13.11
CA ALA A 237 7.80 16.53 14.04
C ALA A 237 7.39 15.07 13.77
N ILE A 238 6.10 14.82 13.55
CA ILE A 238 5.58 13.49 13.19
C ILE A 238 6.17 13.04 11.85
N ALA A 239 6.22 13.93 10.85
CA ALA A 239 6.80 13.64 9.54
C ALA A 239 8.28 13.29 9.64
N THR A 240 9.04 14.01 10.48
CA THR A 240 10.45 13.72 10.73
C THR A 240 10.63 12.31 11.30
N ILE A 241 9.80 11.92 12.26
CA ILE A 241 9.82 10.56 12.85
C ILE A 241 9.37 9.50 11.83
N ALA A 242 8.35 9.81 11.03
CA ALA A 242 7.83 8.93 9.99
C ALA A 242 8.86 8.65 8.87
N ARG A 243 9.78 9.57 8.59
CA ARG A 243 10.86 9.35 7.62
C ARG A 243 11.96 8.41 8.13
N GLN A 244 12.05 8.17 9.43
CA GLN A 244 13.07 7.28 9.99
C GLN A 244 12.64 5.82 9.82
N ARG A 245 13.42 5.03 9.07
CA ARG A 245 13.12 3.60 8.85
C ARG A 245 13.03 2.79 10.15
N THR A 246 13.79 3.20 11.18
CA THR A 246 13.81 2.58 12.52
C THR A 246 12.47 2.70 13.25
N THR A 247 11.67 3.74 12.97
CA THR A 247 10.30 3.90 13.51
C THR A 247 9.43 2.70 13.18
N TRP A 248 9.62 2.11 12.00
CA TRP A 248 8.74 1.11 11.43
C TRP A 248 9.25 -0.33 11.54
N ALA A 249 10.43 -0.54 12.12
CA ALA A 249 11.04 -1.87 12.27
C ALA A 249 10.48 -2.69 13.46
N ARG A 250 9.37 -2.22 14.06
CA ARG A 250 8.73 -2.81 15.25
C ARG A 250 7.73 -3.88 14.87
#